data_AF-A0A3M1QAA3-F1
#
_entry.id   AF-A0A3M1QAA3-F1
#
_cell.length_a   1.000
_cell.length_b   1.000
_cell.length_c   1.000
_cell.angle_alpha   90.00
_cell.angle_beta   90.00
_cell.angle_gamma   90.00
#
_symmetry.space_group_name_H-M   'P 1'
#
loop_
_entity.id
_entity.type
_entity.pdbx_description
1 polymer ?
#
loop_
_entity_poly.entity_id
_entity_poly.type
_entity_poly.pdbx_seq_one_letter_code
_entity_poly.pdbx_strand_id
1 'polypeptide(L)'
;ANLVRYNFFAEQGAFGRDEEGRLVVDPERMGRAIDALAARLLTIQGDGDYEAAGALEERYGRLTPELQAALDRIEQAGIPVDIRFEQGLSVLGDRLEPADD
;
A
#
# COMPACT_ATOMS: atom_id res chain seq x y z
N ALA A 1 7.19 -4.46 -1.74
CA ALA A 1 5.79 -4.94 -1.99
C ALA A 1 4.78 -3.86 -2.45
N ASN A 2 4.27 -2.96 -1.60
CA ASN A 2 3.26 -1.95 -2.06
C ASN A 2 3.85 -0.92 -3.04
N LEU A 3 5.12 -0.54 -2.86
CA LEU A 3 5.85 0.29 -3.82
C LEU A 3 5.88 -0.32 -5.22
N VAL A 4 6.09 -1.64 -5.32
CA VAL A 4 6.07 -2.35 -6.60
C VAL A 4 4.74 -2.17 -7.31
N ARG A 5 3.62 -2.38 -6.60
CA ARG A 5 2.27 -2.19 -7.15
C ARG A 5 2.05 -0.75 -7.59
N TYR A 6 2.33 0.21 -6.70
CA TYR A 6 2.15 1.63 -6.99
C TYR A 6 2.90 2.04 -8.25
N ASN A 7 4.20 1.76 -8.33
CA ASN A 7 5.04 2.19 -9.44
C ASN A 7 4.70 1.44 -10.73
N PHE A 8 4.38 0.15 -10.66
CA PHE A 8 3.93 -0.61 -11.83
C PHE A 8 2.61 -0.04 -12.38
N PHE A 9 1.63 0.22 -11.52
CA PHE A 9 0.35 0.80 -11.91
C PHE A 9 0.49 2.23 -12.47
N ALA A 10 1.38 3.04 -11.89
CA ALA A 10 1.72 4.35 -12.42
C ALA A 10 2.31 4.25 -13.84
N GLU A 11 3.24 3.31 -14.07
CA GLU A 11 3.82 3.06 -15.40
C GLU A 11 2.76 2.60 -16.42
N GLN A 12 1.78 1.79 -15.99
CA GLN A 12 0.66 1.38 -16.84
C GLN A 12 -0.38 2.50 -17.06
N GLY A 13 -0.22 3.67 -16.43
CA GLY A 13 -1.19 4.76 -16.48
C GLY A 13 -2.52 4.39 -15.84
N ALA A 14 -2.53 3.46 -14.87
CA ALA A 14 -3.73 3.01 -14.19
C ALA A 14 -4.34 4.08 -13.28
N PHE A 15 -3.56 5.11 -12.95
CA PHE A 15 -4.02 6.30 -12.25
C PHE A 15 -3.18 7.50 -12.66
N GLY A 16 -3.71 8.70 -12.40
CA GLY A 16 -3.02 9.97 -12.54
C GLY A 16 -3.37 10.91 -11.39
N ARG A 17 -3.23 12.22 -11.62
CA ARG A 17 -3.66 13.26 -10.68
C ARG A 17 -4.65 14.23 -11.31
N ASP A 18 -5.61 14.71 -10.52
CA ASP A 18 -6.43 15.85 -10.89
C ASP A 18 -5.72 17.19 -10.63
N GLU A 19 -6.41 18.30 -10.93
CA GLU A 19 -5.89 19.66 -10.80
C GLU A 19 -5.54 20.02 -9.34
N GLU A 20 -6.21 19.39 -8.37
CA GLU A 20 -5.92 19.53 -6.94
C GLU A 20 -4.84 18.56 -6.43
N GLY A 21 -4.25 17.77 -7.33
CA GLY A 21 -3.17 16.84 -7.02
C GLY A 21 -3.62 15.57 -6.31
N ARG A 22 -4.93 15.26 -6.26
CA ARG A 22 -5.46 14.00 -5.74
C ARG A 22 -5.26 12.89 -6.76
N LEU A 23 -5.06 11.66 -6.28
CA LEU A 23 -4.94 10.50 -7.17
C LEU A 23 -6.31 10.14 -7.75
N VAL A 24 -6.37 9.96 -9.07
CA VAL A 24 -7.57 9.56 -9.80
C VAL A 24 -7.27 8.29 -10.58
N VAL A 25 -8.08 7.26 -10.38
CA VAL A 25 -7.94 5.95 -11.03
C VAL A 25 -8.62 5.96 -12.39
N ASP A 26 -7.95 5.41 -13.41
CA ASP A 26 -8.57 4.97 -14.67
C ASP A 26 -9.02 3.51 -14.48
N PRO A 27 -10.33 3.21 -14.36
CA PRO A 27 -10.80 1.86 -13.99
C PRO A 27 -10.43 0.80 -15.02
N GLU A 28 -10.44 1.16 -16.31
CA GLU A 28 -10.16 0.21 -17.39
C GLU A 28 -8.66 -0.13 -17.43
N ARG A 29 -7.81 0.89 -17.32
CA ARG A 29 -6.36 0.69 -17.25
C ARG A 29 -5.95 0.00 -15.96
N MET A 30 -6.62 0.31 -14.85
CA MET A 30 -6.38 -0.37 -13.58
C MET A 30 -6.66 -1.87 -13.66
N GLY A 31 -7.80 -2.27 -14.26
CA GLY A 31 -8.08 -3.68 -14.49
C GLY A 31 -6.97 -4.37 -15.29
N ARG A 32 -6.56 -3.78 -16.42
CA ARG A 32 -5.47 -4.30 -17.25
C ARG A 32 -4.12 -4.37 -16.50
N ALA A 33 -3.82 -3.37 -15.69
CA ALA A 33 -2.58 -3.31 -14.93
C ALA A 33 -2.54 -4.36 -13.80
N ILE A 34 -3.68 -4.61 -13.15
CA ILE A 34 -3.83 -5.68 -12.16
C ILE A 34 -3.58 -7.04 -12.82
N ASP A 35 -4.25 -7.32 -13.94
CA ASP A 35 -4.09 -8.59 -14.66
C ASP A 35 -2.65 -8.81 -15.10
N ALA A 36 -2.00 -7.77 -15.66
CA ALA A 36 -0.62 -7.84 -16.10
C ALA A 36 0.36 -8.09 -14.95
N LEU A 37 0.19 -7.40 -13.80
CA LEU A 37 1.05 -7.61 -12.65
C LEU A 37 0.83 -8.98 -12.02
N ALA A 38 -0.42 -9.43 -11.90
CA ALA A 38 -0.76 -10.74 -11.37
C ALA A 38 -0.17 -11.86 -12.22
N ALA A 39 -0.36 -11.81 -13.54
CA ALA A 39 0.22 -12.79 -14.47
C ALA A 39 1.74 -12.86 -14.30
N ARG A 40 2.42 -11.71 -14.28
CA ARG A 40 3.87 -11.65 -14.10
C ARG A 40 4.33 -12.25 -12.77
N LEU A 41 3.68 -11.87 -11.66
CA LEU A 41 4.03 -12.37 -10.33
C LEU A 41 3.81 -13.87 -10.21
N LEU A 42 2.68 -14.37 -10.73
CA LEU A 42 2.35 -15.80 -10.69
C LEU A 42 3.30 -16.62 -11.55
N THR A 43 3.72 -16.13 -12.72
CA THR A 43 4.75 -16.79 -13.54
C THR A 43 6.09 -16.85 -12.80
N ILE A 44 6.58 -15.72 -12.27
CA ILE A 44 7.83 -15.67 -11.50
C ILE A 44 7.80 -16.67 -10.33
N GLN A 45 6.69 -16.71 -9.60
CA GLN A 45 6.50 -17.62 -8.46
C GLN A 45 6.41 -19.09 -8.91
N GLY A 46 5.69 -19.38 -9.98
CA GLY A 46 5.52 -20.72 -10.52
C GLY A 46 6.83 -21.31 -11.05
N ASP A 47 7.66 -20.47 -11.65
CA ASP A 47 8.98 -20.86 -12.19
C ASP A 47 10.09 -20.85 -11.13
N GLY A 48 9.83 -20.28 -9.95
CA GLY A 48 10.84 -20.11 -8.90
C GLY A 48 11.97 -19.14 -9.28
N ASP A 49 11.68 -18.17 -10.13
CA ASP A 49 12.67 -17.27 -10.72
C ASP A 49 13.08 -16.14 -9.74
N TYR A 50 14.08 -16.42 -8.92
CA TYR A 50 14.64 -15.47 -7.95
C TYR A 50 15.24 -14.22 -8.60
N GLU A 51 15.88 -14.36 -9.76
CA GLU A 51 16.51 -13.24 -10.46
C GLU A 51 15.43 -12.28 -10.99
N ALA A 52 14.37 -12.80 -11.60
CA ALA A 52 13.24 -11.99 -12.05
C ALA A 52 12.50 -11.33 -10.88
N ALA A 53 12.36 -12.03 -9.74
CA ALA A 53 11.79 -11.45 -8.53
C ALA A 53 12.64 -10.28 -8.00
N GLY A 54 13.97 -10.45 -7.94
CA GLY A 54 14.92 -9.41 -7.56
C GLY A 54 14.87 -8.20 -8.49
N ALA A 55 14.85 -8.43 -9.81
CA ALA A 55 14.75 -7.37 -10.80
C ALA A 55 13.43 -6.58 -10.71
N LEU A 56 12.33 -7.24 -10.33
CA LEU A 56 11.04 -6.57 -10.12
C LEU A 56 11.06 -5.65 -8.90
N GLU A 57 11.59 -6.12 -7.77
CA GLU A 57 11.73 -5.30 -6.56
C GLU A 57 12.77 -4.19 -6.77
N GLU A 58 13.87 -4.45 -7.47
CA GLU A 58 14.85 -3.42 -7.77
C GLU A 58 14.24 -2.31 -8.62
N ARG A 59 13.46 -2.64 -9.65
CA ARG A 59 12.86 -1.66 -10.54
C ARG A 59 11.74 -0.86 -9.87
N TYR A 60 10.80 -1.54 -9.22
CA TYR A 60 9.56 -0.91 -8.75
C TYR A 60 9.47 -0.78 -7.23
N GLY A 61 10.36 -1.38 -6.45
CA GLY A 61 10.39 -1.30 -4.98
C GLY A 61 10.98 0.01 -4.45
N ARG A 62 11.15 1.03 -5.29
CA ARG A 62 11.80 2.30 -4.94
C ARG A 62 10.78 3.38 -4.63
N LEU A 63 11.12 4.28 -3.71
CA LEU A 63 10.35 5.49 -3.47
C LEU A 63 10.68 6.53 -4.55
N THR A 64 9.69 6.93 -5.33
CA THR A 64 9.87 7.96 -6.35
C THR A 64 9.77 9.36 -5.72
N PRO A 65 10.38 10.40 -6.34
CA PRO A 65 10.26 11.76 -5.83
C PRO A 65 8.80 12.22 -5.70
N GLU A 66 7.94 11.79 -6.62
CA GLU A 66 6.52 12.12 -6.59
C GLU A 66 5.79 11.45 -5.41
N LEU A 67 6.09 10.17 -5.13
CA LEU A 67 5.50 9.46 -4.00
C LEU A 67 6.04 10.01 -2.66
N GLN A 68 7.33 10.34 -2.57
CA GLN A 68 7.90 11.02 -1.41
C GLN A 68 7.16 12.34 -1.14
N ALA A 69 6.97 13.18 -2.15
CA ALA A 69 6.25 14.45 -1.98
C ALA A 69 4.79 14.24 -1.51
N ALA A 70 4.14 13.15 -1.93
CA ALA A 70 2.81 12.81 -1.44
C ALA A 70 2.83 12.38 0.04
N LEU A 71 3.83 11.60 0.47
CA LEU A 71 4.02 11.21 1.87
C LEU A 71 4.36 12.41 2.75
N ASP A 72 5.20 13.32 2.28
CA ASP A 72 5.58 14.55 3.00
C ASP A 72 4.34 15.41 3.31
N ARG A 73 3.38 15.49 2.39
CA ARG A 73 2.11 16.20 2.64
C ARG A 73 1.27 15.55 3.74
N ILE A 74 1.27 14.21 3.79
CA ILE A 74 0.55 13.47 4.84
C ILE A 74 1.21 13.71 6.20
N GLU A 75 2.55 13.67 6.24
CA GLU A 75 3.33 13.96 7.44
C GLU A 75 3.14 15.41 7.93
N GLN A 76 3.21 16.39 7.01
CA GLN A 76 2.98 17.80 7.32
C GLN A 76 1.55 18.09 7.82
N ALA A 77 0.57 17.29 7.40
CA ALA A 77 -0.80 17.37 7.91
C ALA A 77 -0.96 16.77 9.32
N GLY A 78 0.10 16.17 9.89
CA GLY A 78 0.08 15.58 11.23
C GLY A 78 -0.73 14.28 11.31
N ILE A 79 -0.93 13.59 10.19
CA ILE A 79 -1.70 12.35 10.16
C ILE A 79 -0.84 11.22 10.76
N PRO A 80 -1.29 10.54 11.83
CA PRO A 80 -0.54 9.46 12.45
C PRO A 80 -0.46 8.24 11.52
N VAL A 81 0.66 7.53 11.59
CA VAL A 81 0.91 6.33 10.76
C VAL A 81 -0.01 5.18 11.15
N ASP A 82 -0.24 5.01 12.45
CA ASP A 82 -1.02 3.90 13.00
C ASP A 82 -1.74 4.33 14.28
N ILE A 83 -2.60 3.46 14.79
CA ILE A 83 -3.37 3.67 16.00
C ILE A 83 -2.70 2.97 17.19
N ARG A 84 -2.74 3.60 18.36
CA ARG A 84 -2.45 2.94 19.63
C ARG A 84 -3.76 2.68 20.35
N PHE A 85 -4.13 1.41 20.49
CA PHE A 85 -5.31 1.05 21.26
C PHE A 85 -4.99 1.04 22.76
N GLU A 86 -5.68 1.88 23.52
CA GLU A 86 -5.59 1.91 24.99
C GLU A 86 -6.51 0.82 25.57
N GLN A 87 -5.92 -0.18 26.22
CA GLN A 87 -6.61 -1.38 26.72
C GLN A 87 -6.07 -1.84 28.08
N GLY A 88 -6.86 -2.64 28.81
CA GLY A 88 -6.51 -3.20 30.11
C GLY A 88 -7.56 -2.93 31.20
N LEU A 89 -7.40 -3.54 32.38
CA LEU A 89 -8.32 -3.37 33.51
C LEU A 89 -8.48 -1.89 33.92
N SER A 90 -7.42 -1.08 33.78
CA SER A 90 -7.44 0.35 34.09
C SER A 90 -8.38 1.17 33.21
N VAL A 91 -8.78 0.67 32.04
CA VAL A 91 -9.71 1.36 31.13
C VAL A 91 -11.13 0.76 31.14
N LEU A 92 -11.37 -0.33 31.88
CA LEU A 92 -12.67 -1.03 31.96
C LEU A 92 -13.64 -0.40 32.99
N GLY A 93 -13.14 0.40 33.94
CA GLY A 93 -13.93 0.92 35.06
C GLY A 93 -14.48 -0.18 35.98
N ASP A 94 -15.33 0.19 36.96
CA ASP A 94 -15.86 -0.73 37.99
C ASP A 94 -16.90 -1.75 37.47
N ARG A 95 -17.00 -1.96 36.15
CA ARG A 95 -18.09 -2.74 35.51
C ARG A 95 -17.79 -4.22 35.34
N LEU A 96 -16.70 -4.71 35.93
CA LEU A 96 -16.41 -6.13 35.97
C LEU A 96 -17.13 -6.72 37.18
N GLU A 97 -18.32 -7.27 36.95
CA GLU A 97 -18.88 -8.24 37.90
C GLU A 97 -17.91 -9.43 38.01
N PRO A 98 -17.64 -9.93 39.22
CA PRO A 98 -16.79 -11.11 39.38
C PRO A 98 -17.40 -12.27 38.57
N ALA A 99 -16.54 -13.04 37.91
CA ALA A 99 -16.98 -14.25 37.23
C ALA A 99 -17.62 -15.20 38.26
N ASP A 100 -18.86 -15.62 38.01
CA ASP A 100 -19.52 -16.65 38.81
C ASP A 100 -18.69 -17.96 38.73
N ASP A 101 -18.18 -18.40 39.88
CA ASP A 101 -17.46 -19.68 40.09
C ASP A 101 -18.39 -20.91 40.00
#